data_AF-A0A7V9RFR4-F1
#
_entry.id   AF-A0A7V9RFR4-F1
#
_cell.length_a   1.000
_cell.length_b   1.000
_cell.length_c   1.000
_cell.angle_alpha   90.00
_cell.angle_beta   90.00
_cell.angle_gamma   90.00
#
_symmetry.space_group_name_H-M   'P 1'
#
loop_
_entity.id
_entity.type
_entity.pdbx_description
1 polymer ?
#
loop_
_entity_poly.entity_id
_entity_poly.type
_entity_poly.pdbx_seq_one_letter_code
_entity_poly.pdbx_strand_id
1 'polypeptide(L)'
;MLPSVMIANAFDRVLGWLKWPVGIVALICLPGLAYALYFVVRGIVAAPGNCVPFLAGAAIYAVVFIAALGRRVGFWTIVEHELTHALFAWATFHRVVGFSAMRDGGHIRYIGRGNWLIAIAPYFFPTFTLIVIAVLTFLPPQHLEVGAAILGVAVAHHVFSTWSETHRHQSDLREVGWLWSWMFLPSINAFVLGIILAYAAGTRSLTAHLSHVKGPSLAFFHLLASLLPG
;
A
#
# COMPACT_ATOMS: atom_id res chain seq x y z
N MET A 1 -30.36 10.52 -13.73
CA MET A 1 -28.99 10.19 -13.26
C MET A 1 -28.32 9.40 -14.36
N LEU A 2 -27.08 9.72 -14.78
CA LEU A 2 -26.39 8.95 -15.82
C LEU A 2 -26.19 7.48 -15.35
N PRO A 3 -26.26 6.46 -16.23
CA PRO A 3 -26.10 5.06 -15.85
C PRO A 3 -24.79 4.76 -15.10
N SER A 4 -23.70 5.43 -15.49
CA SER A 4 -22.39 5.31 -14.82
C SER A 4 -22.44 5.75 -13.36
N VAL A 5 -23.20 6.80 -13.04
CA VAL A 5 -23.37 7.29 -11.66
C VAL A 5 -24.20 6.32 -10.82
N MET A 6 -25.17 5.63 -11.43
CA MET A 6 -25.96 4.61 -10.74
C MET A 6 -25.10 3.40 -10.38
N ILE A 7 -24.22 2.95 -11.28
CA ILE A 7 -23.28 1.85 -11.04
C ILE A 7 -22.30 2.21 -9.92
N ALA A 8 -21.67 3.39 -9.99
CA ALA A 8 -20.75 3.87 -8.95
C ALA A 8 -21.44 3.90 -7.57
N ASN A 9 -22.64 4.49 -7.47
CA ASN A 9 -23.40 4.54 -6.22
C ASN A 9 -23.84 3.16 -5.69
N ALA A 10 -24.06 2.17 -6.57
CA ALA A 10 -24.33 0.80 -6.15
C ALA A 10 -23.06 0.17 -5.54
N PHE A 11 -21.91 0.38 -6.19
CA PHE A 11 -20.62 -0.10 -5.71
C PHE A 11 -20.22 0.55 -4.38
N ASP A 12 -20.42 1.85 -4.23
CA ASP A 12 -20.18 2.60 -2.99
C ASP A 12 -20.97 2.02 -1.81
N ARG A 13 -22.23 1.63 -2.03
CA ARG A 13 -23.04 0.99 -0.99
C ARG A 13 -22.48 -0.35 -0.58
N VAL A 14 -22.07 -1.18 -1.54
CA VAL A 14 -21.43 -2.49 -1.25
C VAL A 14 -20.15 -2.29 -0.45
N LEU A 15 -19.28 -1.37 -0.89
CA LEU A 15 -18.05 -1.04 -0.16
C LEU A 15 -18.36 -0.51 1.24
N GLY A 16 -19.39 0.32 1.41
CA GLY A 16 -19.84 0.80 2.71
C GLY A 16 -20.18 -0.32 3.69
N TRP A 17 -20.91 -1.35 3.25
CA TRP A 17 -21.20 -2.54 4.05
C TRP A 17 -19.96 -3.37 4.36
N LEU A 18 -19.03 -3.49 3.40
CA LEU A 18 -17.81 -4.27 3.55
C LEU A 18 -16.75 -3.61 4.43
N LYS A 19 -16.83 -2.29 4.65
CA LYS A 19 -15.83 -1.52 5.40
C LYS A 19 -15.46 -2.18 6.72
N TRP A 20 -16.42 -2.36 7.63
CA TRP A 20 -16.16 -2.91 8.96
C TRP A 20 -15.73 -4.38 8.95
N PRO A 21 -16.39 -5.29 8.20
CA PRO A 21 -15.89 -6.66 8.03
C PRO A 21 -14.44 -6.72 7.55
N VAL A 22 -14.08 -5.92 6.54
CA VAL A 22 -12.70 -5.85 6.01
C VAL A 22 -11.72 -5.35 7.07
N GLY A 23 -12.09 -4.32 7.83
CA GLY A 23 -11.26 -3.81 8.93
C GLY A 23 -11.03 -4.86 10.02
N ILE A 24 -12.06 -5.60 10.42
CA ILE A 24 -11.96 -6.65 11.44
C ILE A 24 -11.08 -7.80 10.96
N VAL A 25 -11.29 -8.27 9.73
CA VAL A 25 -10.46 -9.32 9.11
C VAL A 25 -9.01 -8.85 9.01
N ALA A 26 -8.77 -7.61 8.59
CA ALA A 26 -7.43 -7.04 8.53
C ALA A 26 -6.76 -7.05 9.91
N LEU A 27 -7.47 -6.64 10.97
CA LEU A 27 -6.94 -6.68 12.34
C LEU A 27 -6.62 -8.10 12.81
N ILE A 28 -7.47 -9.08 12.51
CA ILE A 28 -7.23 -10.50 12.84
C ILE A 28 -5.99 -11.04 12.11
N CYS A 29 -5.78 -10.64 10.85
CA CYS A 29 -4.65 -11.06 10.05
C CYS A 29 -3.33 -10.35 10.39
N LEU A 30 -3.38 -9.22 11.12
CA LEU A 30 -2.22 -8.39 11.44
C LEU A 30 -1.02 -9.18 11.99
N PRO A 31 -1.14 -10.02 13.04
CA PRO A 31 0.01 -10.76 13.56
C PRO A 31 0.62 -11.73 12.54
N GLY A 32 -0.20 -12.39 11.72
CA GLY A 32 0.28 -13.26 10.65
C GLY A 32 1.02 -12.50 9.56
N LEU A 33 0.47 -11.36 9.13
CA LEU A 33 1.08 -10.51 8.11
C LEU A 33 2.39 -9.87 8.60
N ALA A 34 2.42 -9.41 9.85
CA ALA A 34 3.64 -8.88 10.47
C ALA A 34 4.72 -9.97 10.62
N TYR A 35 4.34 -11.18 11.03
CA TYR A 35 5.27 -12.32 11.11
C TYR A 35 5.80 -12.73 9.74
N ALA A 36 4.94 -12.79 8.72
CA ALA A 36 5.32 -13.11 7.36
C ALA A 36 6.25 -12.06 6.76
N LEU A 37 6.01 -10.76 7.01
CA LEU A 37 6.92 -9.68 6.61
C LEU A 37 8.27 -9.82 7.33
N TYR A 38 8.27 -10.04 8.64
CA TYR A 38 9.49 -10.27 9.43
C TYR A 38 10.33 -11.41 8.86
N PHE A 39 9.69 -12.53 8.50
CA PHE A 39 10.38 -13.68 7.92
C PHE A 39 11.08 -13.33 6.59
N VAL A 40 10.39 -12.61 5.70
CA VAL A 40 10.97 -12.15 4.42
C VAL A 40 12.16 -11.21 4.67
N VAL A 41 12.00 -10.22 5.56
CA VAL A 41 13.07 -9.28 5.91
C VAL A 41 14.27 -10.01 6.50
N ARG A 42 14.05 -10.96 7.42
CA ARG A 42 15.12 -11.80 8.00
C ARG A 42 15.85 -12.61 6.95
N GLY A 43 15.14 -13.17 5.97
CA GLY A 43 15.74 -13.90 4.86
C GLY A 43 16.66 -13.02 4.03
N ILE A 44 16.19 -11.83 3.65
CA ILE A 44 16.99 -10.84 2.90
C ILE A 44 18.22 -10.40 3.71
N VAL A 45 18.08 -10.14 5.01
CA VAL A 45 19.22 -9.75 5.85
C VAL A 45 20.26 -10.87 5.98
N ALA A 46 19.82 -12.11 6.14
CA ALA A 46 20.71 -13.26 6.32
C ALA A 46 21.46 -13.62 5.02
N ALA A 47 20.81 -13.45 3.86
CA ALA A 47 21.36 -13.79 2.56
C ALA A 47 20.84 -12.79 1.50
N PRO A 48 21.43 -11.59 1.41
CA PRO A 48 20.91 -10.53 0.52
C PRO A 48 20.99 -10.90 -0.96
N GLY A 49 21.96 -11.73 -1.37
CA GLY A 49 22.04 -12.30 -2.72
C GLY A 49 21.71 -11.29 -3.83
N ASN A 50 20.69 -11.60 -4.63
CA ASN A 50 20.24 -10.77 -5.75
C ASN A 50 19.48 -9.49 -5.32
N CYS A 51 19.16 -9.32 -4.03
CA CYS A 51 18.52 -8.11 -3.51
C CYS A 51 19.48 -6.93 -3.33
N VAL A 52 20.80 -7.12 -3.47
CA VAL A 52 21.79 -6.06 -3.23
C VAL A 52 21.50 -4.78 -4.04
N PRO A 53 21.23 -4.82 -5.36
CA PRO A 53 20.89 -3.62 -6.12
C PRO A 53 19.61 -2.94 -5.61
N PHE A 54 18.58 -3.73 -5.28
CA PHE A 54 17.34 -3.23 -4.67
C PHE A 54 17.61 -2.52 -3.33
N LEU A 55 18.39 -3.14 -2.44
CA LEU A 55 18.74 -2.55 -1.15
C LEU A 55 19.56 -1.26 -1.32
N ALA A 56 20.48 -1.24 -2.28
CA ALA A 56 21.27 -0.05 -2.60
C ALA A 56 20.37 1.10 -3.08
N GLY A 57 19.44 0.85 -4.01
CA GLY A 57 18.49 1.85 -4.48
C GLY A 57 17.59 2.38 -3.36
N ALA A 58 17.07 1.50 -2.51
CA ALA A 58 16.27 1.88 -1.36
C ALA A 58 17.08 2.73 -0.35
N ALA A 59 18.34 2.36 -0.08
CA ALA A 59 19.22 3.09 0.81
C ALA A 59 19.59 4.48 0.27
N ILE A 60 19.90 4.59 -1.03
CA ILE A 60 20.17 5.88 -1.69
C ILE A 60 18.97 6.80 -1.55
N TYR A 61 17.76 6.31 -1.87
CA TYR A 61 16.55 7.11 -1.71
C TYR A 61 16.32 7.53 -0.26
N ALA A 62 16.50 6.61 0.70
CA ALA A 62 16.36 6.91 2.12
C ALA A 62 17.32 8.02 2.58
N VAL A 63 18.59 7.94 2.17
CA VAL A 63 19.60 8.98 2.46
C VAL A 63 19.18 10.31 1.85
N VAL A 64 18.77 10.33 0.57
CA VAL A 64 18.30 11.55 -0.09
C VAL A 64 17.08 12.12 0.63
N PHE A 65 16.09 11.32 0.99
CA PHE A 65 14.89 11.76 1.68
C PHE A 65 15.21 12.38 3.05
N ILE A 66 16.04 11.69 3.85
CA ILE A 66 16.46 12.15 5.19
C ILE A 66 17.30 13.42 5.09
N ALA A 67 18.25 13.48 4.17
CA ALA A 67 19.13 14.63 3.98
C ALA A 67 18.39 15.84 3.38
N ALA A 68 17.41 15.60 2.48
CA ALA A 68 16.74 16.67 1.78
C ALA A 68 15.73 17.40 2.66
N LEU A 69 14.78 16.74 3.34
CA LEU A 69 13.75 17.46 4.11
C LEU A 69 13.01 16.56 5.12
N GLY A 70 13.36 16.63 6.42
CA GLY A 70 12.63 15.98 7.52
C GLY A 70 11.09 16.07 7.43
N ARG A 71 10.47 15.06 6.81
CA ARG A 71 9.02 14.88 6.55
C ARG A 71 8.33 15.85 5.56
N ARG A 72 9.01 16.68 4.77
CA ARG A 72 8.26 17.49 3.78
C ARG A 72 7.83 16.63 2.59
N VAL A 73 6.55 16.70 2.25
CA VAL A 73 5.94 15.99 1.13
C VAL A 73 6.52 16.55 -0.17
N GLY A 74 7.15 15.70 -0.98
CA GLY A 74 7.72 16.09 -2.27
C GLY A 74 6.65 16.18 -3.36
N PHE A 75 6.95 16.87 -4.46
CA PHE A 75 6.05 16.93 -5.63
C PHE A 75 5.63 15.54 -6.12
N TRP A 76 6.59 14.61 -6.25
CA TRP A 76 6.32 13.24 -6.72
C TRP A 76 5.42 12.45 -5.76
N THR A 77 5.52 12.74 -4.47
CA THR A 77 4.64 12.16 -3.46
C THR A 77 3.19 12.62 -3.68
N ILE A 78 2.96 13.92 -3.88
CA ILE A 78 1.63 14.48 -4.18
C ILE A 78 1.08 13.88 -5.48
N VAL A 79 1.92 13.77 -6.52
CA VAL A 79 1.51 13.16 -7.80
C VAL A 79 1.09 11.70 -7.61
N GLU A 80 1.89 10.88 -6.92
CA GLU A 80 1.53 9.48 -6.65
C GLU A 80 0.24 9.38 -5.84
N HIS A 81 0.07 10.26 -4.84
CA HIS A 81 -1.10 10.29 -3.98
C HIS A 81 -2.39 10.54 -4.78
N GLU A 82 -2.44 11.64 -5.53
CA GLU A 82 -3.62 11.98 -6.33
C GLU A 82 -3.85 10.99 -7.48
N LEU A 83 -2.76 10.47 -8.08
CA LEU A 83 -2.87 9.46 -9.13
C LEU A 83 -3.51 8.18 -8.59
N THR A 84 -3.14 7.79 -7.37
CA THR A 84 -3.70 6.61 -6.70
C THR A 84 -5.19 6.80 -6.42
N HIS A 85 -5.61 7.97 -5.94
CA HIS A 85 -7.03 8.30 -5.82
C HIS A 85 -7.76 8.18 -7.16
N ALA A 86 -7.17 8.69 -8.25
CA ALA A 86 -7.78 8.63 -9.59
C ALA A 86 -7.93 7.19 -10.10
N LEU A 87 -6.92 6.35 -9.89
CA LEU A 87 -6.95 4.92 -10.24
C LEU A 87 -8.08 4.19 -9.52
N PHE A 88 -8.24 4.43 -8.20
CA PHE A 88 -9.29 3.81 -7.42
C PHE A 88 -10.68 4.39 -7.70
N ALA A 89 -10.76 5.67 -8.06
CA ALA A 89 -11.98 6.26 -8.57
C ALA A 89 -12.44 5.52 -9.84
N TRP A 90 -11.55 5.33 -10.83
CA TRP A 90 -11.89 4.55 -12.03
C TRP A 90 -12.21 3.09 -11.73
N ALA A 91 -11.45 2.43 -10.85
CA ALA A 91 -11.70 1.04 -10.45
C ALA A 91 -13.05 0.84 -9.74
N THR A 92 -13.57 1.90 -9.11
CA THR A 92 -14.89 1.93 -8.48
C THR A 92 -15.94 2.66 -9.33
N PHE A 93 -15.69 2.78 -10.64
CA PHE A 93 -16.59 3.32 -11.66
C PHE A 93 -16.92 4.81 -11.56
N HIS A 94 -16.14 5.57 -10.81
CA HIS A 94 -16.23 7.03 -10.75
C HIS A 94 -15.52 7.66 -11.95
N ARG A 95 -16.17 8.64 -12.57
CA ARG A 95 -15.56 9.44 -13.64
C ARG A 95 -14.76 10.59 -13.02
N VAL A 96 -13.44 10.52 -13.16
CA VAL A 96 -12.53 11.64 -12.83
C VAL A 96 -12.75 12.78 -13.83
N VAL A 97 -12.99 13.98 -13.33
CA VAL A 97 -13.26 15.21 -14.10
C VAL A 97 -12.26 16.33 -13.83
N GLY A 98 -11.41 16.18 -12.81
CA GLY A 98 -10.35 17.11 -12.50
C GLY A 98 -9.22 16.40 -11.77
N PHE A 99 -7.99 16.81 -12.08
CA PHE A 99 -6.77 16.34 -11.47
C PHE A 99 -5.80 17.51 -11.35
N SER A 100 -5.25 17.74 -10.17
CA SER A 100 -4.24 18.77 -9.95
C SER A 100 -3.22 18.26 -8.94
N ALA A 101 -1.94 18.40 -9.26
CA ALA A 101 -0.83 18.15 -8.35
C ALA A 101 0.14 19.33 -8.44
N MET A 102 0.26 20.09 -7.37
CA MET A 102 1.15 21.25 -7.25
C MET A 102 2.10 21.04 -6.06
N ARG A 103 3.11 21.91 -5.92
CA ARG A 103 4.09 21.79 -4.83
C ARG A 103 3.49 21.95 -3.43
N ASP A 104 2.37 22.67 -3.32
CA ASP A 104 1.73 23.00 -2.03
C ASP A 104 0.50 22.12 -1.74
N GLY A 105 0.19 21.16 -2.61
CA GLY A 105 -0.94 20.24 -2.45
C GLY A 105 -1.47 19.70 -3.77
N GLY A 106 -2.30 18.67 -3.66
CA GLY A 106 -3.01 18.05 -4.78
C GLY A 106 -4.51 17.97 -4.49
N HIS A 107 -5.29 17.72 -5.53
CA HIS A 107 -6.65 17.22 -5.38
C HIS A 107 -7.14 16.56 -6.67
N ILE A 108 -7.94 15.52 -6.53
CA ILE A 108 -8.79 15.00 -7.59
C ILE A 108 -10.24 15.42 -7.43
N ARG A 109 -10.97 15.49 -8.55
CA ARG A 109 -12.43 15.65 -8.58
C ARG A 109 -13.04 14.56 -9.44
N TYR A 110 -14.08 13.92 -8.94
CA TYR A 110 -14.81 12.87 -9.64
C TYR A 110 -16.32 13.00 -9.43
N ILE A 111 -17.11 12.38 -10.30
CA ILE A 111 -18.57 12.37 -10.20
C ILE A 111 -19.02 11.14 -9.40
N GLY A 112 -19.75 11.37 -8.30
CA GLY A 112 -20.31 10.32 -7.44
C GLY A 112 -20.20 10.70 -5.96
N ARG A 113 -20.58 9.79 -5.06
CA ARG A 113 -20.42 10.01 -3.61
C ARG A 113 -19.00 9.70 -3.13
N GLY A 114 -18.32 8.76 -3.79
CA GLY A 114 -17.04 8.24 -3.34
C GLY A 114 -17.22 7.17 -2.27
N ASN A 115 -16.10 6.54 -1.91
CA ASN A 115 -16.06 5.45 -0.95
C ASN A 115 -14.72 5.44 -0.20
N TRP A 116 -14.71 4.71 0.92
CA TRP A 116 -13.55 4.60 1.79
C TRP A 116 -12.31 4.02 1.09
N LEU A 117 -12.50 3.21 0.03
CA LEU A 117 -11.41 2.57 -0.67
C LEU A 117 -10.64 3.58 -1.52
N ILE A 118 -11.33 4.52 -2.18
CA ILE A 118 -10.68 5.67 -2.84
C ILE A 118 -9.86 6.43 -1.80
N ALA A 119 -10.50 6.89 -0.72
CA ALA A 119 -9.87 7.72 0.30
C ALA A 119 -8.62 7.08 0.93
N ILE A 120 -8.64 5.78 1.20
CA ILE A 120 -7.50 5.11 1.86
C ILE A 120 -6.43 4.60 0.88
N ALA A 121 -6.71 4.55 -0.43
CA ALA A 121 -5.83 3.92 -1.42
C ALA A 121 -4.37 4.44 -1.42
N PRO A 122 -4.10 5.76 -1.37
CA PRO A 122 -2.72 6.27 -1.37
C PRO A 122 -1.85 5.78 -0.21
N TYR A 123 -2.48 5.40 0.90
CA TYR A 123 -1.80 5.00 2.13
C TYR A 123 -1.40 3.51 2.17
N PHE A 124 -1.69 2.75 1.10
CA PHE A 124 -1.26 1.35 0.99
C PHE A 124 -0.93 0.88 -0.42
N PHE A 125 -1.40 1.58 -1.46
CA PHE A 125 -1.24 1.14 -2.84
C PHE A 125 -0.03 1.80 -3.50
N PRO A 126 1.03 1.05 -3.82
CA PRO A 126 2.31 1.62 -4.23
C PRO A 126 2.34 1.80 -5.75
N THR A 127 1.57 2.76 -6.27
CA THR A 127 1.34 2.97 -7.70
C THR A 127 2.64 3.01 -8.51
N PHE A 128 3.63 3.80 -8.10
CA PHE A 128 4.90 3.88 -8.81
C PHE A 128 5.69 2.58 -8.75
N THR A 129 5.64 1.87 -7.62
CA THR A 129 6.28 0.55 -7.49
C THR A 129 5.66 -0.46 -8.45
N LEU A 130 4.34 -0.49 -8.58
CA LEU A 130 3.65 -1.41 -9.48
C LEU A 130 3.92 -1.08 -10.95
N ILE A 131 4.02 0.20 -11.30
CA ILE A 131 4.45 0.62 -12.64
C ILE A 131 5.87 0.13 -12.92
N VAL A 132 6.80 0.27 -11.96
CA VAL A 132 8.16 -0.25 -12.09
C VAL A 132 8.13 -1.77 -12.30
N ILE A 133 7.43 -2.53 -11.46
CA ILE A 133 7.30 -4.00 -11.61
C ILE A 133 6.74 -4.38 -12.99
N ALA A 134 5.73 -3.66 -13.48
CA ALA A 134 5.16 -3.89 -14.81
C ALA A 134 6.22 -3.67 -15.91
N VAL A 135 6.99 -2.59 -15.83
CA VAL A 135 8.09 -2.32 -16.77
C VAL A 135 9.17 -3.40 -16.69
N LEU A 136 9.60 -3.80 -15.49
CA LEU A 136 10.62 -4.84 -15.29
C LEU A 136 10.22 -6.18 -15.90
N THR A 137 8.93 -6.50 -15.91
CA THR A 137 8.41 -7.75 -16.49
C THR A 137 8.69 -7.87 -17.99
N PHE A 138 8.87 -6.74 -18.69
CA PHE A 138 9.15 -6.71 -20.13
C PHE A 138 10.60 -6.31 -20.45
N LEU A 139 11.45 -6.08 -19.45
CA LEU A 139 12.84 -5.71 -19.67
C LEU A 139 13.74 -6.91 -19.98
N PRO A 140 14.71 -6.78 -20.91
CA PRO A 140 15.75 -7.77 -21.12
C PRO A 140 16.58 -8.06 -19.85
N PRO A 141 17.07 -9.30 -19.66
CA PRO A 141 17.83 -9.69 -18.47
C PRO A 141 19.01 -8.78 -18.12
N GLN A 142 19.69 -8.21 -19.13
CA GLN A 142 20.83 -7.31 -18.94
C GLN A 142 20.49 -6.00 -18.18
N HIS A 143 19.21 -5.65 -18.05
CA HIS A 143 18.78 -4.44 -17.34
C HIS A 143 18.19 -4.74 -15.95
N LEU A 144 18.14 -6.01 -15.53
CA LEU A 144 17.48 -6.40 -14.28
C LEU A 144 18.19 -5.89 -13.03
N GLU A 145 19.51 -5.70 -13.03
CA GLU A 145 20.22 -5.12 -11.88
C GLU A 145 19.85 -3.65 -11.65
N VAL A 146 19.91 -2.84 -12.72
CA VAL A 146 19.47 -1.44 -12.67
C VAL A 146 17.97 -1.37 -12.35
N GLY A 147 17.18 -2.26 -12.94
CA GLY A 147 15.76 -2.39 -12.66
C GLY A 147 15.47 -2.68 -11.18
N ALA A 148 16.23 -3.59 -10.56
CA ALA A 148 16.11 -3.91 -9.15
C ALA A 148 16.45 -2.70 -8.27
N ALA A 149 17.48 -1.92 -8.60
CA ALA A 149 17.79 -0.67 -7.90
C ALA A 149 16.66 0.37 -8.01
N ILE A 150 16.09 0.56 -9.20
CA ILE A 150 14.93 1.44 -9.41
C ILE A 150 13.72 0.96 -8.60
N LEU A 151 13.49 -0.35 -8.54
CA LEU A 151 12.44 -0.92 -7.70
C LEU A 151 12.68 -0.61 -6.22
N GLY A 152 13.93 -0.69 -5.75
CA GLY A 152 14.33 -0.26 -4.42
C GLY A 152 14.00 1.19 -4.12
N VAL A 153 14.32 2.09 -5.06
CA VAL A 153 13.97 3.51 -4.98
C VAL A 153 12.44 3.71 -4.89
N ALA A 154 11.66 3.03 -5.74
CA ALA A 154 10.21 3.15 -5.75
C ALA A 154 9.55 2.63 -4.46
N VAL A 155 10.04 1.52 -3.91
CA VAL A 155 9.56 0.98 -2.64
C VAL A 155 9.90 1.92 -1.49
N ALA A 156 11.13 2.43 -1.44
CA ALA A 156 11.52 3.40 -0.42
C ALA A 156 10.70 4.69 -0.54
N HIS A 157 10.45 5.18 -1.76
CA HIS A 157 9.54 6.30 -2.01
C HIS A 157 8.18 6.05 -1.37
N HIS A 158 7.55 4.91 -1.65
CA HIS A 158 6.23 4.56 -1.12
C HIS A 158 6.21 4.48 0.42
N VAL A 159 7.25 3.89 1.04
CA VAL A 159 7.34 3.78 2.50
C VAL A 159 7.47 5.16 3.14
N PHE A 160 8.37 6.00 2.63
CA PHE A 160 8.61 7.33 3.18
C PHE A 160 7.45 8.30 2.89
N SER A 161 6.82 8.23 1.73
CA SER A 161 5.62 9.01 1.41
C SER A 161 4.48 8.65 2.35
N THR A 162 4.15 7.37 2.45
CA THR A 162 3.10 6.86 3.35
C THR A 162 3.36 7.28 4.80
N TRP A 163 4.61 7.17 5.26
CA TRP A 163 4.99 7.64 6.60
C TRP A 163 4.80 9.15 6.78
N SER A 164 5.16 9.95 5.77
CA SER A 164 5.04 11.41 5.82
C SER A 164 3.57 11.86 5.81
N GLU A 165 2.73 11.19 5.02
CA GLU A 165 1.33 11.53 4.80
C GLU A 165 0.41 10.96 5.89
N THR A 166 0.75 9.84 6.54
CA THR A 166 -0.11 9.25 7.58
C THR A 166 -0.09 10.05 8.89
N HIS A 167 -0.98 11.05 9.02
CA HIS A 167 -1.11 11.86 10.22
C HIS A 167 -2.53 12.41 10.46
N ARG A 168 -2.84 12.80 11.71
CA ARG A 168 -4.18 13.25 12.19
C ARG A 168 -4.85 14.37 11.40
N HIS A 169 -4.08 15.15 10.64
CA HIS A 169 -4.60 16.26 9.84
C HIS A 169 -4.99 15.89 8.41
N GLN A 170 -4.73 14.66 7.93
CA GLN A 170 -5.15 14.28 6.58
C GLN A 170 -6.67 14.12 6.49
N SER A 171 -7.26 14.71 5.44
CA SER A 171 -8.70 14.64 5.16
C SER A 171 -9.16 13.21 4.94
N ASP A 172 -8.40 12.41 4.19
CA ASP A 172 -8.85 11.09 3.78
C ASP A 172 -8.92 10.13 4.97
N LEU A 173 -7.94 10.21 5.88
CA LEU A 173 -7.93 9.44 7.12
C LEU A 173 -9.06 9.87 8.07
N ARG A 174 -9.48 11.14 8.03
CA ARG A 174 -10.65 11.62 8.78
C ARG A 174 -11.96 11.14 8.18
N GLU A 175 -12.06 11.13 6.85
CA GLU A 175 -13.23 10.61 6.11
C GLU A 175 -13.47 9.14 6.44
N VAL A 176 -12.41 8.34 6.44
CA VAL A 176 -12.51 6.90 6.73
C VAL A 176 -12.58 6.63 8.24
N GLY A 177 -11.95 7.45 9.07
CA GLY A 177 -11.96 7.35 10.52
C GLY A 177 -10.76 6.59 11.07
N TRP A 178 -10.11 7.19 12.08
CA TRP A 178 -8.83 6.72 12.64
C TRP A 178 -8.84 5.31 13.21
N LEU A 179 -9.93 4.91 13.87
CA LEU A 179 -10.06 3.55 14.40
C LEU A 179 -9.97 2.53 13.26
N TRP A 180 -10.76 2.76 12.20
CA TRP A 180 -10.78 1.87 11.06
C TRP A 180 -9.44 1.86 10.31
N SER A 181 -8.83 3.04 10.11
CA SER A 181 -7.50 3.14 9.50
C SER A 181 -6.45 2.35 10.28
N TRP A 182 -6.48 2.36 11.62
CA TRP A 182 -5.58 1.55 12.46
C TRP A 182 -5.80 0.05 12.32
N MET A 183 -7.04 -0.39 12.12
CA MET A 183 -7.35 -1.81 11.92
C MET A 183 -6.87 -2.30 10.53
N PHE A 184 -6.95 -1.43 9.52
CA PHE A 184 -6.70 -1.80 8.13
C PHE A 184 -5.26 -1.54 7.68
N LEU A 185 -4.75 -0.32 7.85
CA LEU A 185 -3.49 0.15 7.24
C LEU A 185 -2.26 -0.68 7.62
N PRO A 186 -2.02 -1.04 8.89
CA PRO A 186 -0.85 -1.84 9.25
C PRO A 186 -0.84 -3.21 8.58
N SER A 187 -2.00 -3.86 8.51
CA SER A 187 -2.15 -5.18 7.90
C SER A 187 -1.91 -5.13 6.40
N ILE A 188 -2.58 -4.21 5.69
CA ILE A 188 -2.44 -4.12 4.23
C ILE A 188 -1.03 -3.68 3.83
N ASN A 189 -0.39 -2.77 4.56
CA ASN A 189 1.00 -2.39 4.29
C ASN A 189 1.97 -3.55 4.56
N ALA A 190 1.78 -4.31 5.64
CA ALA A 190 2.60 -5.49 5.91
C ALA A 190 2.47 -6.54 4.80
N PHE A 191 1.25 -6.74 4.28
CA PHE A 191 0.99 -7.61 3.14
C PHE A 191 1.65 -7.12 1.85
N VAL A 192 1.41 -5.86 1.47
CA VAL A 192 1.93 -5.25 0.23
C VAL A 192 3.45 -5.25 0.23
N LEU A 193 4.07 -4.74 1.30
CA LEU A 193 5.54 -4.74 1.44
C LEU A 193 6.10 -6.16 1.47
N GLY A 194 5.43 -7.09 2.16
CA GLY A 194 5.84 -8.49 2.23
C GLY A 194 5.89 -9.15 0.85
N ILE A 195 4.86 -8.94 0.02
CA ILE A 195 4.82 -9.47 -1.35
C ILE A 195 5.90 -8.82 -2.22
N ILE A 196 6.09 -7.51 -2.15
CA ILE A 196 7.07 -6.81 -2.99
C ILE A 196 8.50 -7.23 -2.63
N LEU A 197 8.82 -7.30 -1.34
CA LEU A 197 10.12 -7.79 -0.87
C LEU A 197 10.34 -9.27 -1.24
N ALA A 198 9.30 -10.09 -1.12
CA ALA A 198 9.36 -11.48 -1.53
C ALA A 198 9.56 -11.62 -3.05
N TYR A 199 8.94 -10.77 -3.86
CA TYR A 199 9.19 -10.69 -5.30
C TYR A 199 10.65 -10.35 -5.59
N ALA A 200 11.20 -9.34 -4.90
CA ALA A 200 12.61 -8.94 -5.07
C ALA A 200 13.59 -10.05 -4.64
N ALA A 201 13.23 -10.82 -3.61
CA ALA A 201 14.03 -11.95 -3.10
C ALA A 201 13.85 -13.26 -3.89
N GLY A 202 12.84 -13.36 -4.77
CA GLY A 202 12.56 -14.51 -5.61
C GLY A 202 11.42 -15.43 -5.12
N THR A 203 10.99 -16.33 -6.00
CA THR A 203 9.73 -17.11 -5.89
C THR A 203 9.57 -17.93 -4.61
N ARG A 204 10.66 -18.47 -4.04
CA ARG A 204 10.63 -19.20 -2.75
C ARG A 204 10.22 -18.30 -1.58
N SER A 205 10.52 -17.01 -1.64
CA SER A 205 10.14 -16.06 -0.60
C SER A 205 8.64 -15.74 -0.65
N LEU A 206 8.00 -15.82 -1.83
CA LEU A 206 6.57 -15.52 -1.98
C LEU A 206 5.70 -16.63 -1.40
N THR A 207 6.05 -17.89 -1.68
CA THR A 207 5.34 -19.05 -1.11
C THR A 207 5.51 -19.12 0.41
N ALA A 208 6.71 -18.80 0.91
CA ALA A 208 6.95 -18.68 2.34
C ALA A 208 6.14 -17.55 2.98
N HIS A 209 6.08 -16.36 2.35
CA HIS A 209 5.29 -15.25 2.87
C HIS A 209 3.82 -15.66 3.06
N LEU A 210 3.19 -16.25 2.05
CA LEU A 210 1.79 -16.68 2.12
C LEU A 210 1.54 -17.79 3.15
N SER A 211 2.48 -18.74 3.30
CA SER A 211 2.33 -19.84 4.26
C SER A 211 2.45 -19.38 5.71
N HIS A 212 3.23 -18.33 5.97
CA HIS A 212 3.45 -17.79 7.31
C HIS A 212 2.32 -16.90 7.84
N VAL A 213 1.37 -16.47 6.99
CA VAL A 213 0.22 -15.65 7.44
C VAL A 213 -0.75 -16.46 8.30
N LYS A 214 -1.05 -17.71 7.90
CA LYS A 214 -2.19 -18.46 8.44
C LYS A 214 -2.05 -18.79 9.93
N GLY A 215 -0.89 -19.30 10.34
CA GLY A 215 -0.68 -19.81 11.71
C GLY A 215 -0.91 -18.76 12.80
N PRO A 216 -0.16 -17.64 12.81
CA PRO A 216 -0.33 -16.60 13.82
C PRO A 216 -1.70 -15.92 13.76
N SER A 217 -2.28 -15.77 12.57
CA SER A 217 -3.63 -15.20 12.42
C SER A 217 -4.71 -16.08 13.06
N LEU A 218 -4.63 -17.41 12.87
CA LEU A 218 -5.55 -18.34 13.51
C LEU A 218 -5.37 -18.38 15.03
N ALA A 219 -4.12 -18.37 15.51
CA ALA A 219 -3.84 -18.32 16.94
C ALA A 219 -4.45 -17.07 17.59
N PHE A 220 -4.31 -15.91 16.94
CA PHE A 220 -4.90 -14.67 17.41
C PHE A 220 -6.43 -14.68 17.34
N PHE A 221 -7.01 -15.23 16.28
CA PHE A 221 -8.45 -15.42 16.19
C PHE A 221 -9.00 -16.27 17.34
N HIS A 222 -8.36 -17.41 17.64
CA HIS A 222 -8.77 -18.28 18.74
C HIS A 222 -8.64 -17.59 20.10
N LEU A 223 -7.60 -16.78 20.29
CA LEU A 223 -7.45 -15.94 21.48
C LEU A 223 -8.60 -14.92 21.61
N LEU A 224 -8.99 -14.24 20.53
CA LEU A 224 -10.11 -13.30 20.58
C LEU A 224 -11.43 -14.02 20.87
N ALA A 225 -11.64 -15.18 20.25
CA ALA A 225 -12.84 -15.98 20.47
C ALA A 225 -12.98 -16.47 21.92
N SER A 226 -11.87 -16.79 22.59
CA SER A 226 -11.90 -17.21 24.01
C SER A 226 -12.18 -16.08 25.00
N LEU A 227 -12.11 -14.81 24.57
CA LEU A 227 -12.42 -13.64 25.39
C LEU A 227 -13.90 -13.22 25.31
N LEU A 228 -14.68 -13.78 24.37
CA LEU A 228 -16.11 -13.49 24.26
C LEU A 228 -16.88 -14.30 25.31
N PRO A 229 -17.78 -13.67 26.09
CA PRO A 229 -18.69 -14.40 26.96
C PRO A 229 -19.59 -15.30 26.10
N GLY A 230 -19.67 -16.58 26.48
CA GLY A 230 -20.48 -17.59 25.81
C GLY A 230 -21.98 -17.43 26.01
#